data_AF-C1D1P4-F1
#
_entry.id   AF-C1D1P4-F1
#
_cell.length_a   1.000
_cell.length_b   1.000
_cell.length_c   1.000
_cell.angle_alpha   90.00
_cell.angle_beta   90.00
_cell.angle_gamma   90.00
#
_symmetry.space_group_name_H-M   'P 1'
#
loop_
_entity.id
_entity.type
_entity.pdbx_description
1 polymer ?
#
loop_
_entity_poly.entity_id
_entity_poly.type
_entity_poly.pdbx_seq_one_letter_code
_entity_poly.pdbx_strand_id
1 'polypeptide(L)'
;MSKPSGVPQPRVVTPEERSRAMRTFMWIVVGFVAAIGILVATLSVMGRGMRDYGQAAARAVQATRPAPGTNFTRPCADVLNKPMPGGVVSCMVMVKNGQVTALLKVEGDKQYRVKP
;
A
#
# COMPACT_ATOMS: atom_id res chain seq x y z
N MET A 1 58.11 -28.94 23.64
CA MET A 1 57.16 -29.85 22.95
C MET A 1 56.11 -29.00 22.26
N SER A 2 56.20 -28.88 20.93
CA SER A 2 55.33 -28.04 20.12
C SER A 2 54.04 -28.77 19.77
N LYS A 3 52.89 -28.14 20.06
CA LYS A 3 51.54 -28.61 19.72
C LYS A 3 51.37 -28.55 18.20
N PRO A 4 50.96 -29.63 17.51
CA PRO A 4 50.78 -29.57 16.06
C PRO A 4 49.54 -28.71 15.75
N SER A 5 49.79 -27.59 15.08
CA SER A 5 48.76 -26.74 14.47
C SER A 5 48.13 -27.50 13.30
N GLY A 6 47.00 -28.17 13.55
CA GLY A 6 46.23 -28.85 12.51
C GLY A 6 45.53 -27.84 11.61
N VAL A 7 45.90 -27.81 10.33
CA VAL A 7 45.15 -27.09 9.28
C VAL A 7 43.74 -27.69 9.22
N PRO A 8 42.65 -26.89 9.27
CA PRO A 8 41.30 -27.42 9.12
C PRO A 8 41.16 -28.09 7.74
N GLN A 9 40.95 -29.41 7.73
CA GLN A 9 40.71 -30.16 6.50
C GLN A 9 39.41 -29.66 5.83
N PRO A 10 39.38 -29.42 4.51
CA PRO A 10 38.17 -28.98 3.81
C PRO A 10 37.05 -30.02 3.96
N ARG A 11 35.88 -29.60 4.46
CA ARG A 11 34.72 -30.48 4.62
C ARG A 11 34.24 -30.94 3.23
N VAL A 12 34.34 -32.24 2.96
CA VAL A 12 33.80 -32.84 1.73
C VAL A 12 32.29 -32.96 1.86
N VAL A 13 31.54 -32.14 1.12
CA VAL A 13 30.08 -32.17 1.11
C VAL A 13 29.61 -33.31 0.21
N THR A 14 28.85 -34.26 0.77
CA THR A 14 28.31 -35.39 0.01
C THR A 14 27.16 -34.93 -0.92
N PRO A 15 26.88 -35.65 -2.03
CA PRO A 15 25.79 -35.28 -2.95
C PRO A 15 24.41 -35.28 -2.27
N GLU A 16 24.18 -36.15 -1.29
CA GLU A 16 22.95 -36.18 -0.46
C GLU A 16 22.80 -34.92 0.40
N GLU A 17 23.89 -34.45 1.04
CA GLU A 17 23.89 -33.20 1.79
C GLU A 17 23.65 -31.99 0.87
N ARG A 18 24.20 -31.99 -0.36
CA ARG A 18 23.92 -30.95 -1.36
C ARG A 18 22.46 -30.94 -1.79
N SER A 19 21.88 -32.11 -2.10
CA SER A 19 20.47 -32.26 -2.48
C SER A 19 19.53 -31.71 -1.40
N ARG A 20 19.75 -32.09 -0.15
CA ARG A 20 18.95 -31.62 0.99
C ARG A 20 19.12 -30.12 1.21
N ALA A 21 20.36 -29.61 1.15
CA ALA A 21 20.65 -28.19 1.27
C ALA A 21 19.98 -27.39 0.15
N MET A 22 20.07 -27.85 -1.10
CA MET A 22 19.44 -27.23 -2.27
C MET A 22 17.92 -27.17 -2.12
N ARG A 23 17.30 -28.25 -1.65
CA ARG A 23 15.85 -28.31 -1.43
C ARG A 23 15.39 -27.33 -0.34
N THR A 24 16.10 -27.29 0.79
CA THR A 24 15.83 -26.34 1.87
C THR A 24 16.05 -24.90 1.40
N PHE A 25 17.12 -24.65 0.66
CA PHE A 25 17.39 -23.35 0.06
C PHE A 25 16.26 -22.91 -0.86
N MET A 26 15.77 -23.82 -1.72
CA MET A 26 14.66 -23.51 -2.62
C MET A 26 13.38 -23.18 -1.84
N TRP A 27 13.07 -23.92 -0.76
CA TRP A 27 11.95 -23.59 0.12
C TRP A 27 12.09 -22.22 0.78
N ILE A 28 13.31 -21.85 1.21
CA ILE A 28 13.59 -20.51 1.77
C ILE A 28 13.35 -19.43 0.72
N VAL A 29 13.86 -19.62 -0.50
CA VAL A 29 13.67 -18.66 -1.61
C VAL A 29 12.18 -18.51 -1.93
N VAL A 30 11.45 -19.61 -2.04
CA VAL A 30 10.00 -19.58 -2.29
C VAL A 30 9.26 -18.85 -1.16
N GLY A 31 9.56 -19.16 0.10
CA GLY A 31 8.96 -18.49 1.25
C GLY A 31 9.26 -16.99 1.26
N PHE A 32 10.50 -16.60 0.94
CA PHE A 32 10.90 -15.20 0.86
C PHE A 32 10.18 -14.44 -0.25
N VAL A 33 10.12 -15.00 -1.46
CA VAL A 33 9.39 -14.39 -2.58
C VAL A 33 7.89 -14.28 -2.28
N ALA A 34 7.30 -15.31 -1.67
CA ALA A 34 5.89 -15.28 -1.26
C ALA A 34 5.63 -14.19 -0.22
N ALA A 35 6.49 -14.05 0.80
CA ALA A 35 6.37 -13.02 1.81
C ALA A 35 6.45 -11.60 1.20
N ILE A 36 7.41 -11.36 0.30
CA ILE A 36 7.52 -10.10 -0.43
C ILE A 36 6.27 -9.86 -1.29
N GLY A 37 5.79 -10.88 -2.00
CA GLY A 37 4.59 -10.78 -2.82
C GLY A 37 3.36 -10.34 -2.01
N ILE A 38 3.16 -10.91 -0.83
CA ILE A 38 2.08 -10.53 0.10
C ILE A 38 2.24 -9.08 0.56
N LEU A 39 3.46 -8.67 0.92
CA LEU A 39 3.73 -7.31 1.38
C LEU A 39 3.48 -6.27 0.27
N VAL A 40 3.92 -6.54 -0.96
CA VAL A 40 3.67 -5.66 -2.11
C VAL A 40 2.17 -5.63 -2.47
N ALA A 41 1.49 -6.77 -2.42
CA ALA A 41 0.05 -6.85 -2.69
C ALA A 41 -0.76 -6.02 -1.70
N THR A 42 -0.48 -6.13 -0.40
CA THR A 42 -1.18 -5.37 0.65
C THR A 42 -0.97 -3.86 0.49
N LEU A 43 0.26 -3.40 0.28
CA LEU A 43 0.57 -2.00 0.03
C LEU A 43 -0.08 -1.46 -1.25
N SER A 44 -0.15 -2.29 -2.31
CA SER A 44 -0.79 -1.90 -3.57
C SER A 44 -2.30 -1.71 -3.44
N VAL A 45 -2.97 -2.54 -2.63
CA VAL A 45 -4.41 -2.42 -2.35
C VAL A 45 -4.70 -1.20 -1.50
N MET A 46 -3.89 -0.92 -0.48
CA MET A 46 -4.04 0.29 0.34
C MET A 46 -3.89 1.57 -0.49
N GLY A 47 -2.89 1.63 -1.39
CA GLY A 47 -2.67 2.81 -2.23
C GLY A 47 -3.81 3.10 -3.22
N ARG A 48 -4.47 2.07 -3.77
CA ARG A 48 -5.64 2.25 -4.65
C ARG A 48 -6.88 2.68 -3.88
N GLY A 49 -7.19 2.01 -2.77
CA GLY A 49 -8.38 2.27 -1.98
C GLY A 49 -8.49 3.73 -1.50
N MET A 50 -7.35 4.39 -1.18
CA MET A 50 -7.33 5.81 -0.80
C MET A 50 -7.76 6.74 -1.94
N ARG A 51 -7.29 6.48 -3.17
CA ARG A 51 -7.62 7.29 -4.35
C ARG A 51 -9.05 7.06 -4.78
N ASP A 52 -9.48 5.80 -4.79
CA ASP A 52 -10.83 5.39 -5.15
C ASP A 52 -11.88 5.99 -4.19
N TYR A 53 -11.54 6.08 -2.89
CA TYR A 53 -12.40 6.73 -1.90
C TYR A 53 -12.62 8.22 -2.19
N GLY A 54 -11.55 8.96 -2.52
CA GLY A 54 -11.65 10.37 -2.92
C GLY A 54 -12.42 10.57 -4.22
N GLN A 55 -12.22 9.71 -5.21
CA GLN A 55 -12.98 9.72 -6.47
C GLN A 55 -14.46 9.43 -6.26
N ALA A 56 -14.78 8.42 -5.44
CA ALA A 56 -16.16 8.09 -5.12
C ALA A 56 -16.89 9.26 -4.45
N ALA A 57 -16.23 9.94 -3.51
CA ALA A 57 -16.81 11.10 -2.83
C ALA A 57 -17.03 12.28 -3.81
N ALA A 58 -16.06 12.55 -4.68
CA ALA A 58 -16.20 13.57 -5.71
C ALA A 58 -17.34 13.26 -6.70
N ARG A 59 -17.46 12.00 -7.13
CA ARG A 59 -18.54 11.55 -8.03
C ARG A 59 -19.91 11.61 -7.35
N ALA A 60 -20.02 11.24 -6.08
CA ALA A 60 -21.26 11.32 -5.32
C ALA A 60 -21.78 12.77 -5.21
N VAL A 61 -20.89 13.74 -4.94
CA VAL A 61 -21.26 15.17 -4.93
C VAL A 61 -21.52 15.70 -6.34
N GLN A 62 -20.79 15.23 -7.36
CA GLN A 62 -21.07 15.65 -8.74
C GLN A 62 -22.43 15.13 -9.24
N ALA A 63 -22.86 13.95 -8.79
CA ALA A 63 -24.17 13.38 -9.12
C ALA A 63 -25.34 14.25 -8.63
N THR A 64 -25.15 15.04 -7.56
CA THR A 64 -26.16 16.00 -7.09
C THR A 64 -26.23 17.28 -7.92
N ARG A 65 -25.40 17.42 -8.96
CA ARG A 65 -25.33 18.56 -9.90
C ARG A 65 -25.39 19.92 -9.17
N PRO A 66 -24.33 20.29 -8.43
CA PRO A 66 -24.31 21.55 -7.70
C PRO A 66 -24.50 22.73 -8.67
N ALA A 67 -25.41 23.65 -8.33
CA ALA A 67 -25.71 24.80 -9.16
C ALA A 67 -24.48 25.72 -9.31
N PRO A 68 -24.35 26.46 -10.43
CA PRO A 68 -23.31 27.47 -10.58
C PRO A 68 -23.39 28.49 -9.44
N GLY A 69 -22.25 28.77 -8.79
CA GLY A 69 -22.18 29.66 -7.62
C GLY A 69 -22.37 28.98 -6.25
N THR A 70 -22.67 27.68 -6.20
CA THR A 70 -22.65 26.93 -4.94
C THR A 70 -21.21 26.68 -4.48
N ASN A 71 -20.95 26.99 -3.21
CA ASN A 71 -19.66 26.82 -2.56
C ASN A 71 -19.88 26.13 -1.22
N PHE A 72 -19.40 24.90 -1.07
CA PHE A 72 -19.48 24.19 0.21
C PHE A 72 -18.33 23.18 0.33
N THR A 73 -17.98 22.85 1.57
CA THR A 73 -17.01 21.80 1.88
C THR A 73 -17.66 20.80 2.82
N ARG A 74 -17.53 19.51 2.51
CA ARG A 74 -18.02 18.43 3.38
C ARG A 74 -17.01 17.29 3.54
N PRO A 75 -17.00 16.61 4.68
CA PRO A 75 -16.21 15.40 4.87
C PRO A 75 -16.65 14.30 3.89
N CYS A 76 -15.69 13.59 3.30
CA CYS A 76 -16.00 12.46 2.41
C CYS A 76 -16.75 11.33 3.12
N ALA A 77 -16.53 11.16 4.43
CA ALA A 77 -17.22 10.17 5.24
C ALA A 77 -18.74 10.42 5.30
N ASP A 78 -19.16 11.68 5.42
CA ASP A 78 -20.57 12.07 5.46
C ASP A 78 -21.23 11.92 4.08
N VAL A 79 -20.48 12.20 3.01
CA VAL A 79 -20.95 12.05 1.63
C VAL A 79 -21.15 10.59 1.26
N LEU A 80 -20.20 9.73 1.61
CA LEU A 80 -20.19 8.32 1.22
C LEU A 80 -20.88 7.40 2.24
N ASN A 81 -21.21 7.91 3.43
CA ASN A 81 -21.66 7.14 4.57
C ASN A 81 -20.78 5.90 4.83
N LYS A 82 -19.45 6.07 4.69
CA LYS A 82 -18.44 5.03 4.82
C LYS A 82 -17.24 5.52 5.61
N PRO A 83 -16.66 4.70 6.50
CA PRO A 83 -15.48 5.08 7.25
C PRO A 83 -14.30 5.35 6.32
N MET A 84 -13.41 6.23 6.78
CA MET A 84 -12.19 6.57 6.07
C MET A 84 -11.22 5.37 6.08
N PRO A 85 -10.60 5.00 4.93
CA PRO A 85 -9.62 3.94 4.89
C PRO A 85 -8.35 4.32 5.67
N GLY A 86 -7.69 3.33 6.27
CA GLY A 86 -6.45 3.53 7.03
C GLY A 86 -5.35 4.20 6.19
N GLY A 87 -4.58 5.09 6.82
CA GLY A 87 -3.55 5.91 6.18
C GLY A 87 -4.05 7.24 5.59
N VAL A 88 -5.36 7.47 5.52
CA VAL A 88 -5.92 8.79 5.16
C VAL A 88 -6.13 9.61 6.43
N VAL A 89 -5.52 10.80 6.48
CA VAL A 89 -5.59 11.72 7.62
C VAL A 89 -6.81 12.64 7.50
N SER A 90 -7.14 13.06 6.28
CA SER A 90 -8.36 13.86 6.04
C SER A 90 -8.85 13.72 4.60
N CYS A 91 -10.16 13.75 4.38
CA CYS A 91 -10.75 13.80 3.05
C CYS A 91 -11.92 14.78 3.09
N MET A 92 -11.81 15.82 2.28
CA MET A 92 -12.81 16.87 2.15
C MET A 92 -13.21 17.00 0.67
N VAL A 93 -14.50 16.96 0.39
CA VAL A 93 -15.03 17.34 -0.93
C VAL A 93 -15.37 18.81 -0.88
N MET A 94 -14.72 19.59 -1.74
CA MET A 94 -15.00 21.00 -1.94
C MET A 94 -15.75 21.18 -3.25
N VAL A 95 -16.82 21.97 -3.20
CA VAL A 95 -17.47 22.53 -4.38
C VAL A 95 -17.11 24.00 -4.44
N LYS A 96 -16.51 24.43 -5.55
CA LYS A 96 -16.21 25.84 -5.81
C LYS A 96 -16.83 26.26 -7.13
N ASN A 97 -17.77 27.20 -7.10
CA ASN A 97 -18.54 27.65 -8.27
C ASN A 97 -19.13 26.47 -9.09
N GLY A 98 -19.68 25.47 -8.40
CA GLY A 98 -20.20 24.25 -9.04
C GLY A 98 -19.14 23.23 -9.49
N GLN A 99 -17.84 23.55 -9.41
CA GLN A 99 -16.77 22.58 -9.67
C GLN A 99 -16.48 21.74 -8.43
N VAL A 100 -16.62 20.43 -8.55
CA VAL A 100 -16.36 19.49 -7.46
C VAL A 100 -14.89 19.08 -7.46
N THR A 101 -14.26 19.07 -6.29
CA THR A 101 -12.89 18.61 -6.09
C THR A 101 -12.76 17.95 -4.73
N ALA A 102 -12.26 16.72 -4.68
CA ALA A 102 -11.89 16.09 -3.42
C ALA A 102 -10.41 16.38 -3.10
N LEU A 103 -10.16 16.79 -1.85
CA LEU A 103 -8.83 16.95 -1.27
C LEU A 103 -8.62 15.80 -0.29
N LEU A 104 -7.68 14.93 -0.61
CA LEU A 104 -7.29 13.78 0.21
C LEU A 104 -5.90 14.08 0.82
N LYS A 105 -5.80 14.13 2.15
CA LYS A 105 -4.53 14.14 2.89
C LYS A 105 -4.24 12.72 3.38
N VAL A 106 -3.03 12.27 3.12
CA VAL A 106 -2.53 10.95 3.50
C VAL A 106 -1.40 11.14 4.49
N GLU A 107 -1.16 10.13 5.33
CA GLU A 107 -0.02 10.13 6.25
C GLU A 107 1.29 10.37 5.48
N GLY A 108 2.15 11.24 6.04
CA GLY A 108 3.39 11.69 5.40
C GLY A 108 3.26 12.92 4.49
N ASP A 109 2.37 13.87 4.82
CA ASP A 109 2.17 15.17 4.16
C ASP A 109 1.78 15.15 2.66
N LYS A 110 1.44 13.97 2.13
CA LYS A 110 1.00 13.86 0.73
C LYS A 110 -0.44 14.33 0.60
N GLN A 111 -0.66 15.36 -0.22
CA GLN A 111 -1.98 15.85 -0.60
C GLN A 111 -2.31 15.45 -2.03
N TYR A 112 -3.43 14.76 -2.22
CA TYR A 112 -3.96 14.43 -3.53
C TYR A 112 -5.19 15.26 -3.81
N ARG A 113 -5.18 15.94 -4.96
CA ARG A 113 -6.31 16.68 -5.47
C ARG A 113 -6.98 15.85 -6.56
N VAL A 114 -8.18 15.37 -6.27
CA VAL A 114 -8.91 14.45 -7.13
C VAL A 114 -10.09 15.20 -7.73
N LYS A 115 -10.09 15.29 -9.06
CA LYS A 115 -11.26 15.72 -9.83
C LYS A 115 -12.05 14.47 -10.23
N PRO A 116 -13.39 14.55 -10.30
CA PRO A 116 -14.20 13.41 -10.66
C PRO A 116 -13.96 12.92 -12.09
#